data_AF-A0AA47JNG2-F1
#
_entry.id   AF-A0AA47JNG2-F1
#
_cell.length_a   1.000
_cell.length_b   1.000
_cell.length_c   1.000
_cell.angle_alpha   90.00
_cell.angle_beta   90.00
_cell.angle_gamma   90.00
#
_symmetry.space_group_name_H-M   'P 1'
#
loop_
_entity.id
_entity.type
_entity.pdbx_description
1 polymer ?
#
loop_
_entity_poly.entity_id
_entity_poly.type
_entity_poly.pdbx_seq_one_letter_code
_entity_poly.pdbx_strand_id
1 'polypeptide(L)' 'MYDYLSLATQAAKLEQKNHWLEASEYWLEAATCTREGGHNHLWANARATLCRRKCGHYEPETTLLNYLA' A
#
# COMPACT_ATOMS: atom_id res chain seq x y z
N MET A 1 2.99 -18.31 1.15
CA MET A 1 2.93 -17.07 1.94
C MET A 1 4.10 -16.22 1.46
N TYR A 2 3.85 -15.14 0.73
CA TYR A 2 4.90 -14.26 0.25
C TYR A 2 5.42 -13.39 1.40
N ASP A 3 6.69 -13.01 1.36
CA ASP A 3 7.25 -12.09 2.35
C ASP A 3 7.05 -10.63 1.91
N TYR A 4 7.19 -9.71 2.86
CA TYR A 4 7.06 -8.27 2.59
C TYR A 4 7.92 -7.78 1.41
N LEU A 5 9.17 -8.22 1.33
CA LEU A 5 10.12 -7.71 0.35
C LEU A 5 9.76 -8.15 -1.08
N SER A 6 9.29 -9.38 -1.25
CA SER A 6 8.85 -9.90 -2.54
C SER A 6 7.63 -9.14 -3.07
N LEU A 7 6.63 -8.91 -2.23
CA LEU A 7 5.42 -8.13 -2.58
C LEU A 7 5.76 -6.66 -2.85
N ALA A 8 6.56 -6.03 -1.98
CA ALA A 8 7.01 -4.65 -2.16
C ALA A 8 7.81 -4.46 -3.45
N THR A 9 8.67 -5.42 -3.80
CA THR A 9 9.45 -5.41 -5.04
C THR A 9 8.53 -5.51 -6.26
N GLN A 10 7.52 -6.39 -6.21
CA GLN A 10 6.55 -6.53 -7.29
C GLN A 10 5.70 -5.26 -7.46
N ALA A 11 5.22 -4.68 -6.35
CA ALA A 11 4.49 -3.42 -6.34
C ALA A 11 5.33 -2.30 -6.99
N ALA A 12 6.59 -2.14 -6.60
CA ALA A 12 7.49 -1.14 -7.17
C ALA A 12 7.72 -1.31 -8.68
N LYS A 13 7.81 -2.56 -9.18
CA LYS A 13 7.89 -2.83 -10.62
C LYS A 13 6.63 -2.40 -11.37
N LEU A 14 5.46 -2.59 -10.76
CA LEU A 14 4.18 -2.17 -11.34
C LEU A 14 4.03 -0.64 -11.35
N GLU A 15 4.50 0.04 -10.30
CA GLU A 15 4.57 1.50 -10.26
C GLU A 15 5.42 2.06 -11.42
N GLN A 16 6.58 1.45 -11.69
CA GLN A 16 7.45 1.86 -12.81
C GLN A 16 6.77 1.69 -14.17
N LYS A 17 5.82 0.75 -14.28
CA LYS A 17 5.01 0.52 -15.48
C LYS A 17 3.73 1.37 -15.51
N ASN A 18 3.49 2.23 -14.52
CA ASN A 18 2.25 2.99 -14.32
C ASN A 18 1.01 2.10 -14.10
N HIS A 19 1.18 0.85 -13.68
CA HIS A 19 0.09 -0.05 -13.30
C HIS A 19 -0.33 0.24 -11.87
N TRP A 20 -0.86 1.45 -11.64
CA TRP A 20 -1.09 2.00 -10.31
C TRP A 20 -2.11 1.20 -9.48
N LEU A 21 -3.17 0.67 -10.10
CA LEU A 21 -4.21 -0.05 -9.36
C LEU A 21 -3.66 -1.36 -8.80
N GLU A 22 -3.05 -2.15 -9.69
CA GLU A 22 -2.40 -3.41 -9.36
C GLU A 22 -1.27 -3.19 -8.34
N ALA A 23 -0.44 -2.15 -8.52
CA ALA A 23 0.59 -1.80 -7.55
C ALA A 23 0.00 -1.52 -6.15
N SER A 24 -1.17 -0.88 -6.08
CA SER A 24 -1.83 -0.61 -4.80
C SER A 24 -2.28 -1.88 -4.08
N GLU A 25 -2.73 -2.89 -4.82
CA GLU A 25 -3.13 -4.19 -4.27
C GLU A 25 -1.93 -4.92 -3.68
N TYR A 26 -0.81 -4.98 -4.40
CA TYR A 26 0.43 -5.59 -3.90
C TYR A 26 0.98 -4.85 -2.68
N TRP A 27 0.85 -3.53 -2.60
CA TRP A 27 1.24 -2.78 -1.40
C TRP A 27 0.36 -3.10 -0.20
N LEU A 28 -0.96 -3.25 -0.38
CA LEU A 28 -1.85 -3.65 0.71
C LEU A 28 -1.54 -5.07 1.17
N GLU A 29 -1.30 -5.99 0.24
CA GLU A 29 -0.89 -7.35 0.58
C GLU A 29 0.44 -7.32 1.36
N ALA A 30 1.43 -6.51 0.92
CA ALA A 30 2.68 -6.34 1.64
C ALA A 30 2.46 -5.81 3.07
N ALA A 31 1.52 -4.89 3.27
CA ALA A 31 1.17 -4.38 4.60
C ALA A 31 0.65 -5.49 5.53
N THR A 32 -0.12 -6.46 5.00
CA THR A 32 -0.61 -7.61 5.78
C THR A 32 0.49 -8.58 6.22
N CYS A 33 1.62 -8.62 5.51
CA CYS A 33 2.77 -9.45 5.85
C CYS A 33 3.66 -8.86 6.96
N THR A 34 3.32 -7.68 7.48
CA THR A 34 4.13 -6.97 8.46
C THR A 34 3.34 -6.68 9.73
N ARG A 35 4.06 -6.42 10.83
CA ARG A 35 3.44 -6.02 12.09
C ARG A 35 2.66 -4.71 11.89
N GLU A 36 1.38 -4.73 12.25
CA GLU A 36 0.51 -3.56 12.25
C GLU A 36 1.13 -2.40 13.06
N GLY A 37 1.05 -1.19 12.50
CA GLY A 37 1.69 0.01 13.07
C GLY A 37 3.23 0.06 12.96
N GLY A 38 3.89 -0.98 12.44
CA GLY A 38 5.33 -0.96 12.17
C GLY A 38 5.70 -0.08 10.96
N HIS A 39 6.97 0.33 10.87
CA HIS A 39 7.45 1.18 9.78
C HIS A 39 7.10 0.64 8.38
N ASN A 40 7.31 -0.66 8.16
CA ASN A 40 7.01 -1.29 6.86
C ASN A 40 5.51 -1.34 6.55
N HIS A 41 4.67 -1.52 7.58
CA HIS A 41 3.21 -1.52 7.47
C HIS A 41 2.71 -0.13 7.09
N LEU A 42 3.15 0.90 7.82
CA LEU A 42 2.79 2.30 7.55
C LEU A 42 3.26 2.74 6.17
N TRP A 43 4.48 2.36 5.78
CA TRP A 43 5.02 2.65 4.45
C TRP A 43 4.20 2.01 3.34
N ALA A 44 3.89 0.72 3.46
CA ALA A 44 3.12 0.00 2.47
C ALA A 44 1.70 0.57 2.31
N ASN A 45 1.01 0.88 3.41
CA ASN A 45 -0.27 1.57 3.36
C ASN A 45 -0.19 2.96 2.70
N ALA A 46 0.81 3.76 3.05
CA ALA A 46 1.00 5.08 2.44
C ALA A 46 1.26 4.98 0.93
N ARG A 47 2.04 3.99 0.48
CA ARG A 47 2.27 3.72 -0.96
C ARG A 47 1.01 3.23 -1.66
N ALA A 48 0.24 2.34 -1.04
CA ALA A 48 -1.05 1.90 -1.58
C ALA A 48 -2.00 3.09 -1.79
N THR A 49 -2.12 3.97 -0.80
CA THR A 49 -2.93 5.20 -0.90
C THR A 49 -2.44 6.10 -2.03
N LEU A 50 -1.13 6.30 -2.18
CA LEU A 50 -0.57 7.08 -3.29
C LEU A 50 -0.91 6.46 -4.65
N CYS A 51 -0.77 5.15 -4.78
CA CYS A 51 -1.07 4.44 -6.02
C CYS A 51 -2.56 4.58 -6.41
N ARG A 52 -3.48 4.44 -5.45
CA ARG A 52 -4.91 4.67 -5.66
C ARG A 52 -5.22 6.11 -6.11
N ARG A 53 -4.55 7.11 -5.50
CA ARG A 53 -4.64 8.52 -5.93
C ARG A 53 -4.17 8.71 -7.38
N LYS A 54 -3.12 8.01 -7.80
CA LYS A 54 -2.62 8.04 -9.20
C LYS A 54 -3.59 7.38 -10.20
N CYS A 55 -4.42 6.44 -9.76
CA CYS A 55 -5.51 5.86 -10.57
C CYS A 55 -6.74 6.77 -10.72
N GLY A 56 -6.84 7.86 -9.96
CA GLY A 56 -8.09 8.64 -9.88
C GLY A 56 -9.18 7.97 -9.02
N HIS A 57 -8.87 6.86 -8.34
CA HIS A 57 -9.74 6.25 -7.33
C HIS A 57 -9.42 6.87 -5.96
N TYR A 58 -10.07 7.97 -5.63
CA TYR A 58 -10.01 8.56 -4.30
C TYR A 58 -11.31 8.29 -3.56
N GLU A 59 -11.28 7.32 -2.64
CA GLU A 59 -12.24 7.26 -1.54
C GLU A 59 -11.64 8.13 -0.41
N PRO A 60 -12.33 9.17 0.09
CA PRO A 60 -11.82 9.99 1.17
C PRO A 60 -11.59 9.15 2.43
N GLU A 61 -10.38 9.24 3.00
CA GLU A 61 -10.00 8.64 4.28
C GLU A 61 -10.80 9.24 5.44
N THR A 62 -12.02 8.78 5.66
CA THR A 62 -12.76 9.01 6.94
C THR A 62 -12.42 7.95 7.99
N THR A 63 -11.55 6.98 7.70
CA THR A 63 -11.28 5.84 8.60
C THR A 63 -9.89 5.84 9.26
N LEU A 64 -8.98 6.75 8.89
CA LEU A 64 -7.62 6.77 9.45
C LEU A 64 -7.42 7.70 10.67
N LEU A 65 -8.45 8.48 11.04
CA LEU A 65 -8.39 9.38 12.21
C LEU A 65 -8.73 8.73 13.56
N ASN A 66 -9.12 7.44 13.60
CA ASN A 66 -9.49 6.76 14.85
C ASN A 66 -8.35 5.95 15.51
N TYR A 67 -7.13 5.97 14.98
CA TYR A 67 -5.99 5.27 15.59
C TYR A 67 -5.00 6.20 16.33
N LEU A 68 -5.36 7.48 16.52
CA LEU A 68 -4.56 8.46 17.25
C LEU A 68 -5.36 9.22 18.35
N ALA A 69 -6.50 8.70 18.79
CA ALA A 69 -7.27 9.22 19.93
C ALA A 69 -7.22 8.25 21.12
#